data_AF-A0A6P0XFV1-F1
#
_entry.id   AF-A0A6P0XFV1-F1
#
_cell.length_a   1.000
_cell.length_b   1.000
_cell.length_c   1.000
_cell.angle_alpha   90.00
_cell.angle_beta   90.00
_cell.angle_gamma   90.00
#
_symmetry.space_group_name_H-M   'P 1'
#
loop_
_entity.id
_entity.type
_entity.pdbx_description
1 polymer ?
#
loop_
_entity_poly.entity_id
_entity_poly.type
_entity_poly.pdbx_seq_one_letter_code
_entity_poly.pdbx_strand_id
1 'polypeptide(L)' 'MKLTTRGHYSVKALLDLSLQQSNTPISVKEIALRQDIPIAYLEKLLIEMRRTGLVKSVR' A
#
# COMPACT_ATOMS: atom_id res chain seq x y z
N MET A 1 14.55 4.04 -16.37
CA MET A 1 13.40 4.10 -15.44
C MET A 1 13.71 5.13 -14.36
N LYS A 2 12.82 6.09 -14.09
CA LYS A 2 13.03 7.11 -13.04
C LYS A 2 12.21 6.72 -11.81
N LEU A 3 12.87 6.37 -10.70
CA LEU A 3 12.18 6.03 -9.46
C LEU A 3 11.66 7.32 -8.82
N THR A 4 10.35 7.51 -8.85
CA THR A 4 9.70 8.65 -8.19
C THR A 4 9.36 8.28 -6.74
N THR A 5 9.16 9.28 -5.88
CA THR A 5 8.66 9.07 -4.52
C THR A 5 7.36 8.27 -4.49
N ARG A 6 6.48 8.50 -5.47
CA ARG A 6 5.25 7.73 -5.66
C ARG A 6 5.55 6.25 -5.89
N GLY A 7 6.44 5.94 -6.85
CA GLY A 7 6.83 4.57 -7.15
C GLY A 7 7.49 3.88 -5.96
N HIS A 8 8.37 4.58 -5.25
CA HIS A 8 9.03 4.05 -4.05
C HIS A 8 7.99 3.67 -2.98
N TYR A 9 7.05 4.56 -2.65
CA TYR A 9 6.04 4.29 -1.63
C TYR A 9 5.03 3.21 -2.04
N SER A 10 4.64 3.14 -3.31
CA SER A 10 3.78 2.05 -3.80
C SER A 10 4.47 0.69 -3.65
N VAL A 11 5.77 0.60 -3.99
CA VAL A 11 6.53 -0.65 -3.85
C VAL A 11 6.68 -1.03 -2.37
N LYS A 12 6.97 -0.06 -1.49
CA LYS A 12 7.04 -0.28 -0.03
C LYS A 12 5.71 -0.84 0.51
N ALA A 13 4.59 -0.26 0.11
CA ALA A 13 3.26 -0.70 0.54
C ALA A 13 2.90 -2.11 0.02
N LEU A 14 3.23 -2.42 -1.24
CA LEU A 14 3.00 -3.75 -1.81
C LEU A 14 3.86 -4.82 -1.13
N LEU A 15 5.13 -4.52 -0.85
CA LEU A 15 6.01 -5.41 -0.10
C LEU A 15 5.47 -5.64 1.31
N ASP A 16 5.09 -4.57 2.01
CA ASP A 16 4.50 -4.67 3.35
C ASP A 16 3.28 -5.59 3.37
N LEU A 17 2.36 -5.41 2.42
CA LEU A 17 1.17 -6.27 2.25
C LEU A 17 1.54 -7.73 1.97
N SER A 18 2.54 -7.99 1.12
CA SER A 18 2.97 -9.35 0.78
C SER A 18 3.62 -10.12 1.93
N LEU A 19 4.17 -9.40 2.91
CA LEU A 19 4.83 -9.98 4.08
C LEU A 19 3.85 -10.30 5.22
N GLN A 20 2.59 -9.88 5.11
CA GLN A 20 1.57 -10.20 6.12
C GLN A 20 1.04 -11.62 5.94
N GLN A 21 0.47 -12.19 7.01
CA GLN A 21 -0.14 -13.52 6.96
C GLN A 21 -1.22 -13.59 5.88
N SER A 22 -1.23 -14.69 5.13
CA SER A 22 -2.20 -14.92 4.08
C SER A 22 -3.62 -14.85 4.63
N ASN A 23 -4.51 -14.16 3.92
CA ASN A 23 -5.94 -13.97 4.22
C ASN A 23 -6.33 -13.03 5.37
N THR A 24 -5.42 -12.29 5.98
CA THR A 24 -5.81 -11.21 6.92
C THR A 24 -5.89 -9.86 6.20
N PRO A 25 -7.06 -9.20 6.18
CA PRO A 25 -7.14 -7.82 5.72
C PRO A 25 -6.30 -6.91 6.63
N ILE A 26 -5.52 -6.03 6.02
CA ILE A 26 -4.62 -5.13 6.74
C ILE A 26 -5.15 -3.71 6.57
N SER A 27 -5.25 -2.97 7.68
CA SER A 27 -5.73 -1.60 7.61
C SER A 27 -4.67 -0.67 7.02
N VAL A 28 -5.12 0.36 6.30
CA VAL A 28 -4.23 1.38 5.74
C VAL A 28 -3.41 2.08 6.84
N LYS A 29 -4.00 2.24 8.03
CA LYS A 29 -3.34 2.84 9.20
C LYS A 29 -2.13 2.02 9.67
N GLU A 30 -2.24 0.70 9.67
CA GLU A 30 -1.11 -0.18 10.07
C GLU A 30 0.04 -0.11 9.07
N ILE A 31 -0.26 -0.12 7.77
CA ILE A 31 0.76 -0.01 6.72
C ILE A 31 1.45 1.37 6.79
N ALA A 32 0.66 2.43 6.97
CA ALA A 32 1.18 3.80 7.12
C ALA A 32 2.15 3.90 8.31
N LEU A 33 1.81 3.28 9.45
CA LEU A 33 2.65 3.26 10.64
C LEU A 33 3.94 2.45 10.42
N ARG A 34 3.85 1.23 9.87
CA ARG A 34 5.03 0.36 9.66
C ARG A 34 6.01 0.94 8.64
N GLN A 35 5.50 1.59 7.60
CA GLN A 35 6.32 2.04 6.48
C GLN A 35 6.74 3.52 6.56
N ASP A 36 6.26 4.22 7.59
CA ASP A 36 6.43 5.66 7.80
C ASP A 36 5.96 6.47 6.57
N ILE A 37 4.71 6.23 6.17
CA ILE A 37 4.07 6.88 5.02
C ILE A 37 2.84 7.64 5.52
N PRO A 38 2.66 8.92 5.17
CA PRO A 38 1.45 9.67 5.53
C PRO A 38 0.18 8.94 5.08
N ILE A 39 -0.75 8.71 6.01
CA ILE A 39 -1.95 7.88 5.76
C ILE A 39 -2.76 8.37 4.55
N ALA A 40 -3.01 9.68 4.44
CA ALA A 40 -3.74 10.29 3.34
C ALA A 40 -3.03 10.14 1.99
N TYR A 41 -1.70 10.02 1.99
CA TYR A 41 -0.95 9.74 0.78
C TYR A 41 -1.07 8.26 0.38
N LEU A 42 -0.91 7.37 1.36
CA LEU A 42 -1.03 5.93 1.15
C LEU A 42 -2.44 5.52 0.65
N GLU A 43 -3.50 6.15 1.17
CA GLU A 43 -4.86 5.94 0.68
C GLU A 43 -4.99 6.21 -0.82
N LYS A 44 -4.41 7.33 -1.30
CA LYS A 44 -4.41 7.65 -2.74
C LYS A 44 -3.67 6.59 -3.55
N LEU A 45 -2.53 6.12 -3.08
CA LEU A 45 -1.77 5.05 -3.75
C LEU A 45 -2.57 3.75 -3.80
N LEU A 46 -3.20 3.35 -2.70
CA LEU A 46 -3.98 2.12 -2.63
C LEU A 46 -5.24 2.18 -3.50
N ILE A 47 -5.85 3.35 -3.66
CA ILE A 47 -6.94 3.56 -4.64
C ILE A 47 -6.42 3.34 -6.06
N GLU A 48 -5.29 3.93 -6.43
CA GLU A 48 -4.68 3.74 -7.76
C GLU A 48 -4.34 2.26 -8.01
N MET A 49 -3.69 1.60 -7.04
CA MET A 49 -3.33 0.18 -7.12
C MET A 49 -4.54 -0.75 -7.16
N ARG A 50 -5.65 -0.40 -6.49
CA ARG A 50 -6.90 -1.15 -6.56
C ARG A 50 -7.50 -1.09 -7.96
N ARG A 51 -7.47 0.09 -8.60
CA ARG A 51 -8.00 0.27 -9.96
C ARG A 51 -7.24 -0.55 -11.00
N THR A 52 -5.96 -0.82 -10.76
CA THR A 52 -5.12 -1.66 -11.63
C THR A 52 -5.11 -3.14 -11.24
N GLY A 53 -5.83 -3.51 -10.17
CA GLY A 53 -5.92 -4.90 -9.70
C GLY A 53 -4.72 -5.39 -8.89
N LEU A 54 -3.78 -4.51 -8.52
CA LEU A 54 -2.61 -4.85 -7.71
C LEU A 54 -2.96 -5.15 -6.24
N VAL A 55 -4.03 -4.54 -5.72
CA VAL A 55 -4.53 -4.77 -4.36
C VAL A 55 -6.05 -4.95 -4.37
N LYS A 56 -6.55 -5.65 -3.35
CA LYS A 56 -7.98 -5.80 -3.07
C LYS A 56 -8.30 -5.13 -1.73
N SER A 57 -9.48 -4.57 -1.60
CA SER A 57 -9.98 -3.97 -0.36
C SER A 57 -11.21 -4.75 0.10
N VAL A 58 -11.25 -5.03 1.40
CA VAL A 58 -12.39 -5.60 2.10
C VAL A 58 -13.12 -4.45 2.80
N ARG A 59 -14.45 -4.50 2.85
CA ARG A 59 -15.30 -3.57 3.61
C ARG A 59 -15.66 -4.18 4.94
#